data_AF-A0AAE1UES6-F1
#
_entry.id   AF-A0AAE1UES6-F1
#
_cell.length_a   1.000
_cell.length_b   1.000
_cell.length_c   1.000
_cell.angle_alpha   90.00
_cell.angle_beta   90.00
_cell.angle_gamma   90.00
#
_symmetry.space_group_name_H-M   'P 1'
#
loop_
_entity.id
_entity.type
_entity.pdbx_description
1 polymer ?
#
loop_
_entity_poly.entity_id
_entity_poly.type
_entity_poly.pdbx_seq_one_letter_code
_entity_poly.pdbx_strand_id
1 'polypeptide(L)'
;MVVLVKGEGYIIGYNPKMVVGQAAIWTLQTLTQESSHWLPRMDSARLLVLTWLLASLVFMTSYSGILTSMLTVLRVTIPIDSLADLVAQSDLPWKLEAGTIMYSILADSTKPEYQETLSRMNGTFYGCWASREDLVEGKFAAICDKTAQKKVMSWDFR
;
A
#
# COMPACT_ATOMS: atom_id res chain seq x y z
N MET A 1 34.74 -7.25 -7.60
CA MET A 1 34.19 -5.88 -7.70
C MET A 1 35.18 -4.85 -8.26
N VAL A 2 36.50 -5.04 -8.16
CA VAL A 2 37.54 -4.15 -8.76
C VAL A 2 37.54 -4.16 -10.30
N VAL A 3 37.08 -5.24 -10.94
CA VAL A 3 37.08 -5.39 -12.41
C VAL A 3 36.00 -4.55 -13.09
N LEU A 4 34.86 -4.32 -12.42
CA LEU A 4 33.76 -3.52 -13.00
C LEU A 4 34.13 -2.04 -13.15
N VAL A 5 34.87 -1.48 -12.19
CA VAL A 5 35.32 -0.07 -12.27
C VAL A 5 36.35 0.13 -13.39
N LYS A 6 37.16 -0.88 -13.72
CA LYS A 6 38.16 -0.80 -14.79
C LYS A 6 37.51 -0.76 -16.18
N GLY A 7 36.36 -1.43 -16.35
CA GLY A 7 35.61 -1.48 -17.60
C GLY A 7 34.86 -0.19 -17.93
N GLU A 8 34.32 0.50 -16.92
CA GLU A 8 33.56 1.75 -17.13
C GLU A 8 34.45 2.95 -17.51
N GLY A 9 35.71 2.96 -17.09
CA GLY A 9 36.67 4.01 -17.44
C GLY A 9 37.08 4.04 -18.92
N TYR A 10 36.85 2.97 -19.68
CA TYR A 10 37.14 2.93 -21.12
C TYR A 10 35.96 3.42 -21.97
N ILE A 11 34.73 3.31 -21.45
CA ILE A 11 33.50 3.74 -22.14
C ILE A 11 33.26 5.24 -21.92
N ILE A 12 33.63 5.75 -20.74
CA ILE A 12 33.62 7.18 -20.40
C ILE A 12 35.07 7.66 -20.40
N GLY A 13 35.59 8.13 -21.53
CA GLY A 13 37.00 8.48 -21.78
C GLY A 13 37.77 9.00 -20.57
N TYR A 14 38.32 8.10 -19.76
CA TYR A 14 39.03 8.41 -18.54
C TYR A 14 40.44 8.86 -18.90
N ASN A 15 40.58 10.16 -19.19
CA ASN A 15 41.88 10.81 -19.29
C ASN A 15 42.30 11.28 -17.89
N PRO A 16 43.36 10.71 -17.28
CA PRO A 16 43.82 11.06 -15.93
C PRO A 16 44.32 12.51 -15.79
N LYS A 17 44.32 13.29 -16.89
CA LYS A 17 44.69 14.71 -16.93
C LYS A 17 43.48 15.65 -16.75
N MET A 18 42.24 15.18 -16.88
CA MET A 18 41.04 16.00 -16.70
C MET A 18 40.50 15.87 -15.26
N VAL A 19 40.85 16.85 -14.41
CA VAL A 19 40.43 16.94 -12.99
C VAL A 19 38.91 16.93 -12.83
N VAL A 20 38.17 17.48 -13.80
CA VAL A 20 36.70 17.55 -13.78
C VAL A 20 36.06 16.16 -13.90
N GLY A 21 36.60 15.28 -14.75
CA GLY A 21 36.07 13.92 -14.93
C GLY A 21 36.26 13.06 -13.68
N GLN A 22 37.39 13.21 -13.00
CA GLN A 22 37.64 12.53 -11.72
C GLN A 22 36.72 13.03 -10.61
N ALA A 23 36.44 14.34 -10.55
CA ALA A 23 35.50 14.91 -9.58
C ALA A 23 34.06 14.42 -9.81
N ALA A 24 33.61 14.34 -11.07
CA ALA A 24 32.26 13.85 -11.39
C ALA A 24 32.06 12.38 -10.99
N ILE A 25 33.04 11.51 -11.29
CA ILE A 25 32.99 10.10 -10.88
C ILE A 25 33.01 9.99 -9.35
N TRP A 26 33.83 10.80 -8.67
CA TRP A 26 33.88 10.86 -7.22
C TRP A 26 32.54 11.28 -6.60
N THR A 27 31.84 12.28 -7.18
CA THR A 27 30.51 12.69 -6.70
C THR A 27 29.46 11.60 -6.87
N LEU A 28 29.53 10.82 -7.95
CA LEU A 28 28.62 9.70 -8.18
C LEU A 28 28.89 8.56 -7.18
N GLN A 29 30.16 8.22 -6.96
CA GLN A 29 30.57 7.18 -6.00
C GLN A 29 30.14 7.52 -4.57
N THR A 30 30.36 8.76 -4.14
CA THR A 30 29.93 9.22 -2.81
C THR A 30 28.41 9.24 -2.66
N LEU A 31 27.66 9.53 -3.72
CA LEU A 31 26.20 9.44 -3.73
C LEU A 31 25.70 7.99 -3.55
N THR A 32 26.37 7.02 -4.20
CA THR A 32 26.05 5.59 -4.05
C THR A 32 26.63 4.96 -2.78
N GLN A 33 27.20 5.76 -1.87
CA GLN A 33 27.91 5.33 -0.65
C GLN A 33 29.12 4.41 -0.90
N GLU A 34 29.67 4.45 -2.12
CA GLU A 34 30.91 3.77 -2.46
C GLU A 34 32.10 4.64 -2.00
N SER A 35 33.03 4.04 -1.26
CA SER A 35 34.24 4.75 -0.84
C SER A 35 35.15 5.00 -2.04
N SER A 36 35.77 6.17 -2.11
CA SER A 36 36.75 6.53 -3.14
C SER A 36 38.08 6.95 -2.50
N HIS A 37 39.19 6.67 -3.18
CA HIS A 37 40.55 6.92 -2.66
C HIS A 37 41.05 8.36 -2.93
N TRP A 38 40.30 9.16 -3.69
CA TRP A 38 40.72 10.51 -4.08
C TRP A 38 40.14 11.56 -3.13
N LEU A 39 41.00 12.45 -2.61
CA LEU A 39 40.59 13.57 -1.76
C LEU A 39 41.29 14.86 -2.20
N PRO A 40 40.59 16.00 -2.33
CA PRO A 40 41.20 17.28 -2.64
C PRO A 40 42.26 17.69 -1.61
N ARG A 41 43.39 18.24 -2.09
CA ARG A 41 44.49 18.70 -1.23
C ARG A 41 44.24 20.06 -0.56
N MET A 42 43.29 20.85 -1.08
CA MET A 42 42.95 22.19 -0.57
C MET A 42 41.89 22.11 0.54
N ASP A 43 42.04 22.90 1.61
CA ASP A 43 41.11 22.88 2.75
C ASP A 43 39.69 23.38 2.40
N SER A 44 39.57 24.37 1.52
CA SER A 44 38.27 24.85 1.03
C SER A 44 37.51 23.77 0.25
N ALA A 45 38.22 22.94 -0.52
CA ALA A 45 37.63 21.83 -1.24
C ALA A 45 37.17 20.69 -0.31
N ARG A 46 37.80 20.53 0.87
CA ARG A 46 37.35 19.58 1.90
C ARG A 46 36.03 19.98 2.52
N LEU A 47 35.80 21.28 2.76
CA LEU A 47 34.50 21.77 3.24
C LEU A 47 33.39 21.47 2.23
N LEU A 48 33.64 21.66 0.93
CA LEU A 48 32.69 21.29 -0.13
C LEU A 48 32.42 19.78 -0.19
N VAL A 49 33.45 18.95 0.02
CA VAL A 49 33.30 17.49 0.12
C VAL A 49 32.45 17.11 1.33
N LEU A 50 32.66 17.74 2.49
CA LEU A 50 31.88 17.46 3.70
C LEU A 50 30.41 17.84 3.55
N THR A 51 30.10 19.00 2.97
CA THR A 51 28.71 19.41 2.71
C THR A 51 28.04 18.49 1.70
N TRP A 52 28.77 18.04 0.68
CA TRP A 52 28.28 17.05 -0.28
C TRP A 52 27.99 15.69 0.39
N LEU A 53 28.89 15.20 1.24
CA LEU A 53 28.70 13.96 1.99
C LEU A 53 27.47 14.05 2.89
N LEU A 54 27.29 15.16 3.61
CA LEU A 54 26.10 15.39 4.43
C LEU A 54 24.82 15.40 3.60
N ALA A 55 24.81 16.08 2.45
CA ALA A 55 23.67 16.10 1.55
C ALA A 55 23.32 14.69 1.02
N SER A 56 24.33 13.93 0.58
CA SER A 56 24.15 12.56 0.06
C SER A 56 23.54 11.61 1.12
N LEU A 57 23.96 11.76 2.38
CA LEU A 57 23.41 10.99 3.50
C LEU A 57 21.91 11.29 3.68
N VAL A 58 21.52 12.57 3.69
CA VAL A 58 20.12 13.00 3.82
C VAL A 58 19.27 12.48 2.67
N PHE A 59 19.78 12.49 1.43
CA PHE A 59 19.07 11.93 0.28
C PHE A 59 18.82 10.43 0.42
N MET A 60 19.83 9.64 0.82
CA MET A 60 19.68 8.19 0.96
C MET A 60 18.71 7.82 2.10
N THR A 61 18.77 8.52 3.23
CA THR A 61 17.85 8.28 4.35
C THR A 61 16.41 8.64 3.96
N SER A 62 16.23 9.73 3.21
CA SER A 62 14.89 10.16 2.76
C SER A 62 14.30 9.18 1.75
N TYR A 63 15.09 8.70 0.79
CA TYR A 63 14.66 7.68 -0.17
C TYR A 63 14.23 6.39 0.54
N SER A 64 15.04 5.91 1.49
CA SER A 64 14.73 4.72 2.28
C SER A 64 13.46 4.88 3.12
N GLY A 65 13.23 6.09 3.69
CA GLY A 65 12.02 6.41 4.45
C GLY A 65 10.76 6.43 3.60
N ILE A 66 10.82 7.05 2.41
CA ILE A 66 9.69 7.06 1.45
C ILE A 66 9.35 5.64 1.00
N LEU A 67 10.38 4.85 0.66
CA LEU A 67 10.20 3.45 0.28
C LEU A 67 9.52 2.65 1.41
N THR A 68 10.01 2.79 2.64
CA THR A 68 9.43 2.11 3.81
C THR A 68 7.97 2.51 4.00
N SER A 69 7.65 3.80 3.88
CA SER A 69 6.27 4.29 3.97
C SER A 69 5.37 3.60 2.93
N MET A 70 5.80 3.53 1.67
CA MET A 70 5.05 2.85 0.62
C MET A 70 4.86 1.35 0.89
N LEU A 71 5.85 0.67 1.47
CA LEU A 71 5.74 -0.75 1.82
C LEU A 71 4.80 -0.99 3.02
N THR A 72 4.70 -0.03 3.95
CA THR A 72 3.81 -0.15 5.12
C THR A 72 2.35 0.15 4.80
N VAL A 73 2.08 0.90 3.73
CA VAL A 73 0.70 1.19 3.31
C VAL A 73 0.09 -0.06 2.67
N LEU A 74 -0.61 -0.84 3.48
CA LEU A 74 -1.49 -1.89 3.01
C LEU A 74 -2.66 -1.22 2.27
N ARG A 75 -2.72 -1.39 0.94
CA ARG A 75 -3.88 -0.96 0.15
C ARG A 75 -5.01 -1.95 0.37
N VAL A 76 -5.92 -1.61 1.30
CA VAL A 76 -7.20 -2.31 1.44
C VAL A 76 -8.17 -1.70 0.44
N THR A 77 -8.47 -2.44 -0.64
CA THR A 77 -9.57 -2.10 -1.53
C THR A 77 -10.85 -2.63 -0.92
N ILE A 78 -11.76 -1.74 -0.50
CA ILE A 78 -13.09 -2.11 -0.02
C ILE A 78 -13.94 -2.32 -1.28
N PRO A 79 -14.35 -3.56 -1.61
CA PRO A 79 -15.05 -3.83 -2.87
C PRO A 79 -16.48 -3.29 -2.87
N ILE A 80 -17.10 -3.18 -1.69
CA ILE A 80 -18.52 -2.80 -1.52
C ILE A 80 -18.60 -1.81 -0.36
N ASP A 81 -18.97 -0.55 -0.64
CA ASP A 81 -19.16 0.49 0.39
C ASP A 81 -20.63 0.91 0.51
N SER A 82 -21.40 0.79 -0.58
CA SER A 82 -22.81 1.16 -0.60
C SER A 82 -23.74 -0.02 -0.97
N LEU A 83 -25.02 0.14 -0.65
CA LEU A 83 -26.05 -0.82 -1.04
C LEU A 83 -26.24 -0.86 -2.57
N ALA A 84 -26.02 0.27 -3.25
CA ALA A 84 -26.06 0.34 -4.70
C ALA A 84 -24.92 -0.47 -5.32
N ASP A 85 -23.71 -0.40 -4.75
CA ASP A 85 -22.56 -1.20 -5.21
C ASP A 85 -22.80 -2.71 -4.97
N LEU A 86 -23.42 -3.04 -3.84
CA LEU A 86 -23.82 -4.43 -3.54
C LEU A 86 -24.78 -4.98 -4.60
N VAL A 87 -25.78 -4.18 -4.98
CA VAL A 87 -26.76 -4.56 -6.01
C VAL A 87 -26.13 -4.59 -7.40
N ALA A 88 -25.16 -3.73 -7.71
CA ALA A 88 -24.47 -3.73 -9.00
C ALA A 88 -23.55 -4.94 -9.19
N GLN A 89 -22.94 -5.43 -8.10
CA GLN A 89 -22.05 -6.59 -8.11
C GLN A 89 -22.83 -7.92 -8.18
N SER A 90 -22.31 -8.90 -8.93
CA SER A 90 -22.86 -10.26 -9.00
C SER A 90 -21.98 -11.35 -8.37
N ASP A 91 -20.78 -11.00 -7.92
CA ASP A 91 -19.76 -11.99 -7.54
C ASP A 91 -19.99 -12.60 -6.14
N LEU A 92 -20.64 -11.86 -5.23
CA LEU A 92 -20.84 -12.30 -3.86
C LEU A 92 -22.34 -12.34 -3.53
N PRO A 93 -22.94 -13.52 -3.29
CA PRO A 93 -24.35 -13.60 -2.94
C PRO A 93 -24.56 -12.97 -1.55
N TRP A 94 -25.59 -12.15 -1.40
CA TRP A 94 -25.96 -11.57 -0.11
C TRP A 94 -27.27 -12.12 0.45
N LYS A 95 -27.38 -12.13 1.78
CA LYS A 95 -28.54 -12.61 2.53
C LYS A 95 -28.92 -11.63 3.65
N LEU A 96 -30.21 -11.59 3.98
CA LEU A 96 -30.74 -10.85 5.12
C LEU A 96 -31.15 -11.78 6.26
N GLU A 97 -31.01 -11.29 7.48
CA GLU A 97 -31.47 -12.02 8.67
C GLU A 97 -33.01 -12.03 8.71
N ALA A 98 -33.58 -13.23 8.89
CA ALA A 98 -35.01 -13.44 8.90
C ALA A 98 -35.66 -12.78 10.13
N GLY A 99 -36.82 -12.14 9.94
CA GLY A 99 -37.59 -11.55 11.04
C GLY A 99 -37.00 -10.28 11.65
N THR A 100 -36.00 -9.68 11.02
CA THR A 100 -35.42 -8.41 11.47
C THR A 100 -36.21 -7.20 10.99
N ILE A 101 -36.09 -6.10 11.73
CA ILE A 101 -36.65 -4.81 11.32
C ILE A 101 -36.09 -4.34 9.97
N MET A 102 -34.86 -4.72 9.66
CA MET A 102 -34.22 -4.37 8.39
C MET A 102 -34.97 -4.97 7.20
N TYR A 103 -35.34 -6.24 7.29
CA TYR A 103 -36.17 -6.90 6.28
C TYR A 103 -37.51 -6.17 6.08
N SER A 104 -38.20 -5.80 7.18
CA SER A 104 -39.46 -5.06 7.07
C SER A 104 -39.30 -3.67 6.45
N ILE A 105 -38.22 -2.95 6.78
CA ILE A 105 -37.96 -1.62 6.22
C ILE A 105 -37.66 -1.71 4.72
N LEU A 106 -36.85 -2.68 4.30
CA LEU A 106 -36.57 -2.92 2.88
C LEU A 106 -37.85 -3.25 2.12
N ALA A 107 -38.71 -4.11 2.70
CA ALA A 107 -39.98 -4.51 2.08
C ALA A 107 -41.01 -3.37 2.00
N ASP A 108 -41.10 -2.52 3.02
CA ASP A 108 -42.07 -1.41 3.08
C ASP A 108 -41.60 -0.15 2.33
N SER A 109 -40.30 -0.04 2.05
CA SER A 109 -39.74 1.16 1.43
C SER A 109 -40.19 1.39 -0.02
N THR A 110 -40.43 2.66 -0.35
CA THR A 110 -40.77 3.10 -1.72
C THR A 110 -39.53 3.39 -2.58
N LYS A 111 -38.32 3.31 -2.02
CA LYS A 111 -37.09 3.59 -2.78
C LYS A 111 -36.76 2.43 -3.72
N PRO A 112 -36.46 2.69 -5.00
CA PRO A 112 -36.20 1.62 -5.97
C PRO A 112 -34.97 0.78 -5.62
N GLU A 113 -33.93 1.41 -5.08
CA GLU A 113 -32.69 0.73 -4.65
C GLU A 113 -32.94 -0.36 -3.59
N TYR A 114 -33.86 -0.11 -2.66
CA TYR A 114 -34.17 -1.03 -1.57
C TYR A 114 -35.04 -2.19 -2.04
N GLN A 115 -35.97 -1.94 -2.96
CA GLN A 115 -36.76 -3.00 -3.60
C GLN A 115 -35.88 -3.91 -4.47
N GLU A 116 -34.92 -3.33 -5.19
CA GLU A 116 -33.96 -4.08 -6.00
C GLU A 116 -33.02 -4.93 -5.13
N THR A 117 -32.58 -4.38 -3.99
CA THR A 117 -31.78 -5.13 -3.00
C THR A 117 -32.52 -6.38 -2.52
N LEU A 118 -33.83 -6.26 -2.28
CA LEU A 118 -34.66 -7.36 -1.79
C LEU A 118 -34.92 -8.41 -2.90
N SER A 119 -35.16 -7.97 -4.13
CA SER A 119 -35.45 -8.88 -5.25
C SER A 119 -34.24 -9.70 -5.70
N ARG A 120 -33.03 -9.17 -5.55
CA ARG A 120 -31.76 -9.83 -5.90
C ARG A 120 -31.14 -10.66 -4.77
N MET A 121 -31.73 -10.65 -3.57
CA MET A 121 -31.20 -11.38 -2.41
C MET A 121 -31.28 -12.90 -2.59
N ASN A 122 -30.27 -13.64 -2.10
CA ASN A 122 -30.20 -15.11 -2.15
C ASN A 122 -30.83 -15.81 -0.91
N GLY A 123 -32.04 -15.37 -0.53
CA GLY A 123 -32.79 -15.91 0.61
C GLY A 123 -32.38 -15.33 1.98
N THR A 124 -33.01 -15.83 3.04
CA THR A 124 -32.82 -15.38 4.42
C THR A 124 -32.08 -16.41 5.26
N PHE A 125 -31.50 -15.99 6.38
CA PHE A 125 -30.78 -16.85 7.33
C PHE A 125 -31.13 -16.52 8.78
N TYR A 126 -30.76 -17.40 9.72
CA TYR A 126 -31.23 -17.33 11.13
C TYR A 126 -30.65 -16.14 11.92
N GLY A 127 -29.39 -15.78 11.70
CA GLY A 127 -28.74 -14.71 12.46
C GLY A 127 -27.27 -14.51 12.12
N CYS A 128 -26.82 -13.24 12.07
CA CYS A 128 -25.43 -12.87 11.75
C CYS A 128 -24.39 -13.60 12.61
N TRP A 129 -24.73 -13.75 13.89
CA TRP A 129 -23.87 -14.42 14.87
C TRP A 129 -23.82 -15.94 14.67
N ALA A 130 -24.98 -16.55 14.41
CA ALA A 130 -25.09 -18.00 14.26
C ALA A 130 -24.37 -18.50 12.99
N SER A 131 -24.36 -17.70 11.92
CA SER A 131 -23.69 -18.03 10.65
C SER A 131 -22.32 -17.37 10.49
N ARG A 132 -21.65 -17.00 11.60
CA ARG A 132 -20.34 -16.33 11.56
C ARG A 132 -19.28 -17.11 10.80
N GLU A 133 -19.23 -18.42 10.95
CA GLU A 133 -18.25 -19.27 10.26
C GLU A 133 -18.38 -19.13 8.74
N ASP A 134 -19.60 -19.19 8.22
CA ASP A 134 -19.87 -19.00 6.79
C ASP A 134 -19.52 -17.58 6.29
N LEU A 135 -19.66 -16.56 7.15
CA LEU A 135 -19.31 -15.17 6.84
C LEU A 135 -17.81 -14.95 6.81
N VAL A 136 -17.08 -15.56 7.76
CA VAL A 136 -15.61 -15.50 7.82
C VAL A 136 -14.99 -16.29 6.67
N GLU A 137 -15.62 -17.41 6.27
CA GLU A 137 -15.24 -18.19 5.08
C GLU A 137 -15.59 -17.50 3.76
N GLY A 138 -16.36 -16.41 3.79
CA GLY A 138 -16.72 -15.63 2.61
C GLY A 138 -17.73 -16.32 1.68
N LYS A 139 -18.55 -17.25 2.19
CA LYS A 139 -19.56 -17.96 1.39
C LYS A 139 -20.68 -17.04 0.92
N PHE A 140 -21.04 -16.04 1.72
CA PHE A 140 -22.03 -15.01 1.39
C PHE A 140 -21.79 -13.73 2.20
N ALA A 141 -22.28 -12.60 1.70
CA ALA A 141 -22.38 -11.37 2.48
C ALA A 141 -23.68 -11.36 3.30
N ALA A 142 -23.63 -10.87 4.54
CA ALA A 142 -24.83 -10.67 5.34
C ALA A 142 -25.05 -9.19 5.64
N ILE A 143 -26.32 -8.77 5.53
CA ILE A 143 -26.77 -7.47 6.00
C ILE A 143 -27.35 -7.67 7.40
N CYS A 144 -26.72 -7.05 8.39
CA CYS A 144 -27.03 -7.20 9.81
C CYS A 144 -27.02 -5.84 10.51
N ASP A 145 -27.51 -5.77 11.74
CA ASP A 145 -27.34 -4.58 12.58
C ASP A 145 -25.85 -4.27 12.80
N LYS A 146 -25.51 -2.97 12.92
CA LYS A 146 -24.14 -2.49 13.14
C LYS A 146 -23.48 -3.15 14.36
N THR A 147 -24.27 -3.45 15.39
CA THR A 147 -23.79 -4.12 16.61
C THR A 147 -23.44 -5.57 16.35
N ALA A 148 -24.27 -6.28 15.58
CA ALA A 148 -24.02 -7.66 15.19
C ALA A 148 -22.79 -7.76 14.28
N GLN A 149 -22.66 -6.86 13.31
CA GLN A 149 -21.50 -6.80 12.42
C GLN A 149 -20.19 -6.64 13.21
N LYS A 150 -20.14 -5.70 14.16
CA LYS A 150 -18.94 -5.51 15.01
C LYS A 150 -18.58 -6.77 15.82
N LYS A 151 -19.58 -7.48 16.35
CA LYS A 151 -19.36 -8.73 17.10
C LYS A 151 -18.85 -9.87 16.22
N VAL A 152 -19.41 -10.01 15.02
CA VAL A 152 -18.99 -11.03 14.05
C VAL A 152 -17.54 -10.78 13.61
N MET A 153 -17.18 -9.51 13.41
CA MET A 153 -15.86 -9.08 12.96
C MET A 153 -14.81 -8.95 14.08
N SER A 154 -15.22 -8.91 15.36
CA SER A 154 -14.27 -8.76 16.45
C SER A 154 -13.47 -10.05 16.65
N TRP A 155 -12.15 -9.88 16.78
CA TRP A 155 -11.22 -10.96 17.06
C TRP A 155 -11.36 -11.53 18.48
N ASP A 156 -12.00 -10.81 19.40
CA ASP A 156 -12.17 -11.18 20.82
C ASP A 156 -12.94 -12.50 21.04
N PHE A 157 -13.66 -12.97 20.02
CA PHE A 157 -14.46 -14.20 20.07
C PHE A 157 -13.89 -15.32 19.20
N ARG A 158 -12.61 -15.26 18.83
CA ARG A 158 -11.91 -16.35 18.13
C ARG A 158 -11.38 -17.40 19.10
#